data_AF-A0A2P5BF29-F1
#
_entry.id   AF-A0A2P5BF29-F1
#
_cell.length_a   1.000
_cell.length_b   1.000
_cell.length_c   1.000
_cell.angle_alpha   90.00
_cell.angle_beta   90.00
_cell.angle_gamma   90.00
#
_symmetry.space_group_name_H-M   'P 1'
#
loop_
_entity.id
_entity.type
_entity.pdbx_description
1 polymer ?
#
loop_
_entity_poly.entity_id
_entity_poly.type
_entity_poly.pdbx_seq_one_letter_code
_entity_poly.pdbx_strand_id
1 'polypeptide(L)' 'ACPDVYGKKAYPGYAGEVLVDSSTGASYNSVSVNGQKYLLTSLFDPTSSQCSIIV' A
#
# COMPACT_ATOMS: atom_id res chain seq x y z
N ALA A 1 -5.02 -8.18 -8.22
CA ALA A 1 -5.18 -7.19 -7.14
C ALA A 1 -5.80 -7.90 -5.96
N CYS A 2 -5.25 -7.67 -4.78
CA CYS A 2 -5.70 -8.31 -3.56
C CYS A 2 -6.45 -7.26 -2.74
N PRO A 3 -7.81 -7.30 -2.75
CA PRO A 3 -8.63 -6.29 -2.08
C PRO A 3 -8.41 -6.29 -0.56
N ASP A 4 -8.72 -5.15 0.06
CA ASP A 4 -8.73 -4.90 1.52
C ASP A 4 -7.38 -4.94 2.24
N VAL A 5 -6.27 -4.93 1.51
CA VAL A 5 -4.94 -4.97 2.09
C VAL A 5 -4.14 -3.77 1.56
N TYR A 6 -3.77 -2.84 2.45
CA TYR A 6 -3.10 -1.58 2.12
C TYR A 6 -1.78 -1.41 2.89
N GLY A 7 -1.80 -1.53 4.21
CA GLY A 7 -0.63 -1.42 5.08
C GLY A 7 -0.66 -2.44 6.22
N LYS A 8 0.34 -2.38 7.11
CA LYS A 8 0.35 -3.24 8.31
C LYS A 8 -0.87 -2.91 9.16
N LYS A 9 -1.52 -3.92 9.74
CA LYS A 9 -2.73 -3.78 10.57
C LYS A 9 -3.94 -3.17 9.84
N ALA A 10 -3.99 -3.23 8.50
CA ALA A 10 -5.18 -2.81 7.75
C ALA A 10 -6.40 -3.69 8.08
N TYR A 11 -7.59 -3.10 8.06
CA TYR A 11 -8.89 -3.75 8.21
C TYR A 11 -9.99 -2.87 7.57
N PRO A 12 -11.23 -3.37 7.35
CA PRO A 12 -12.27 -2.58 6.69
C PRO A 12 -12.50 -1.21 7.35
N GLY A 13 -12.34 -0.12 6.58
CA GLY A 13 -12.42 1.26 7.06
C GLY A 13 -11.11 1.87 7.57
N TYR A 14 -10.01 1.09 7.65
CA TYR A 14 -8.69 1.56 8.07
C TYR A 14 -7.58 1.01 7.16
N ALA A 15 -6.85 1.90 6.50
CA ALA A 15 -5.78 1.52 5.57
C ALA A 15 -4.56 0.87 6.24
N GLY A 16 -4.49 0.86 7.58
CA GLY A 16 -3.30 0.38 8.29
C GLY A 16 -2.26 1.47 8.49
N GLU A 17 -1.09 1.04 8.96
CA GLU A 17 0.11 1.86 9.05
C GLU A 17 0.71 2.03 7.65
N VAL A 18 0.61 3.26 7.13
CA VAL A 18 1.11 3.68 5.81
C VAL A 18 1.92 4.97 5.96
N LEU A 19 2.79 5.25 4.99
CA LEU A 19 3.63 6.45 5.00
C LEU A 19 2.78 7.69 4.70
N VAL A 20 3.23 8.84 5.17
CA VAL A 20 2.58 10.14 4.93
C VAL A 20 3.54 11.04 4.18
N ASP A 21 3.06 11.63 3.09
CA ASP A 21 3.80 12.61 2.32
C ASP A 21 3.89 13.93 3.11
N SER A 22 5.10 14.37 3.41
CA SER A 22 5.32 15.57 4.24
C SER A 22 4.90 16.88 3.58
N SER A 23 4.75 16.91 2.25
CA SER A 23 4.41 18.12 1.50
C SER A 23 2.90 18.29 1.31
N THR A 24 2.16 17.19 1.18
CA THR A 24 0.71 17.18 0.89
C THR A 24 -0.12 16.66 2.06
N GLY A 25 0.49 15.95 3.00
CA GLY A 25 -0.21 15.23 4.07
C GLY A 25 -0.94 13.96 3.60
N ALA A 26 -0.79 13.57 2.32
CA ALA A 26 -1.46 12.39 1.78
C ALA A 26 -0.76 11.09 2.21
N SER A 27 -1.54 10.04 2.45
CA SER A 27 -1.01 8.72 2.77
C SER A 27 -0.64 7.93 1.51
N TYR A 28 0.44 7.14 1.58
CA TYR A 28 0.93 6.29 0.49
C TYR A 28 1.63 5.03 1.02
N ASN A 29 1.69 4.00 0.20
CA ASN A 29 2.39 2.74 0.49
C ASN A 29 3.24 2.26 -0.69
N SER A 30 3.27 3.02 -1.79
CA SER A 30 4.08 2.67 -2.95
C SER A 30 4.59 3.94 -3.62
N VAL A 31 5.79 3.84 -4.18
CA VAL A 31 6.44 4.90 -4.95
C VAL A 31 6.80 4.30 -6.31
N SER A 32 6.33 4.90 -7.39
CA SER A 32 6.72 4.47 -8.74
C SER A 32 8.17 4.82 -9.02
N VAL A 33 8.74 4.22 -10.07
CA VAL A 33 10.07 4.55 -10.59
C VAL A 33 10.24 6.05 -10.91
N ASN A 34 9.15 6.77 -11.19
CA ASN A 34 9.16 8.21 -11.46
C ASN A 34 8.95 9.05 -10.18
N GLY A 35 8.95 8.44 -8.99
CA GLY A 35 8.77 9.13 -7.71
C GLY A 35 7.33 9.49 -7.36
N GLN A 36 6.34 9.12 -8.20
CA GLN A 36 4.94 9.35 -7.86
C GLN A 36 4.51 8.40 -6.74
N LYS A 37 3.82 8.96 -5.75
CA LYS A 37 3.36 8.25 -4.56
C LYS A 37 1.92 7.81 -4.76
N TYR A 38 1.63 6.56 -4.40
CA TYR A 38 0.32 5.96 -4.54
C TYR A 38 -0.09 5.24 -3.26
N LEU A 39 -1.40 5.21 -3.03
CA LEU A 39 -2.01 4.29 -2.08
C LEU A 39 -2.65 3.15 -2.89
N LEU A 40 -1.94 2.05 -2.99
CA LEU A 40 -2.35 0.89 -3.79
C LEU A 40 -2.88 -0.22 -2.88
N THR A 41 -3.80 -1.01 -3.41
CA THR A 41 -4.11 -2.31 -2.81
C THR A 41 -2.90 -3.23 -2.95
N SER A 42 -2.80 -4.24 -2.09
CA SER A 42 -1.71 -5.21 -2.14
C SER A 42 -1.59 -5.91 -3.49
N LEU A 43 -0.35 -6.29 -3.79
CA LEU A 43 0.01 -7.00 -5.00
C LEU A 43 0.07 -8.49 -4.71
N PHE A 44 -0.37 -9.27 -5.69
CA PHE A 44 -0.27 -10.73 -5.65
C PHE A 44 1.15 -11.12 -6.04
N ASP A 45 1.87 -11.82 -5.16
CA ASP A 45 3.14 -12.45 -5.47
C ASP A 45 2.89 -13.84 -6.06
N PRO A 46 3.18 -14.07 -7.36
CA PRO A 46 2.95 -15.36 -8.00
C PRO A 46 3.88 -16.47 -7.48
N THR A 47 5.00 -16.12 -6.86
CA THR A 47 5.97 -17.10 -6.34
C THR A 47 5.46 -17.75 -5.07
N SER A 48 4.94 -16.94 -4.15
CA SER A 48 4.40 -17.42 -2.86
C SER A 48 2.89 -17.68 -2.91
N SER A 49 2.21 -17.32 -4.01
CA SER A 49 0.75 -17.32 -4.14
C SER A 49 0.05 -16.54 -3.02
N GLN A 50 0.70 -15.50 -2.52
CA GLN A 50 0.20 -14.67 -1.41
C GLN A 50 0.07 -13.21 -1.80
N CYS A 51 -0.82 -12.51 -1.12
CA CYS A 51 -0.97 -11.07 -1.23
C CYS A 51 0.01 -10.38 -0.27
N SER A 52 0.79 -9.43 -0.78
CA SER A 52 1.74 -8.66 0.02
C SER A 52 1.54 -7.16 -0.14
N ILE A 53 1.62 -6.43 0.98
CA ILE A 53 1.74 -4.98 0.96
C ILE A 53 3.15 -4.62 0.49
N ILE A 54 3.24 -3.65 -0.42
CA ILE A 54 4.49 -2.90 -0.61
C ILE A 54 4.43 -1.75 0.39
N VAL A 55 5.55 -1.46 1.05
CA VAL A 55 5.70 -0.36 2.01
C VAL A 55 6.91 0.45 1.60
#